data_AF-A0A177CWU5-F1
#
_entry.id   AF-A0A177CWU5-F1
#
_cell.length_a   1.000
_cell.length_b   1.000
_cell.length_c   1.000
_cell.angle_alpha   90.00
_cell.angle_beta   90.00
_cell.angle_gamma   90.00
#
_symmetry.space_group_name_H-M   'P 1'
#
loop_
_entity.id
_entity.type
_entity.pdbx_description
1 polymer ?
#
loop_
_entity_poly.entity_id
_entity_poly.type
_entity_poly.pdbx_seq_one_letter_code
_entity_poly.pdbx_strand_id
1 'polypeptide(L)'
;MSDGFAETSLGYAAIERAQGLTVNNFDNVTVEVHFHAQSVSEIGDPSYLTAKSLYDVLDYINLHFNRWGFYFRMKGFDHTVDAISANATEPLFDSYNLKASTYVGTVNTLNIWTFTQFYPGVAGTTDNIGIFMHYEALPPLNAGSTLVHEIGHWLGLGHTFNTGHGDGPEECDYPDADSVDDTPIHRQPMTLNMDDEYFNCKPIDSCPGQPGMDPINNFMNYNWPKCATEFTEGQAVRMHNFWKDFANIKRGQGNPFA
;
A
#
# COMPACT_ATOMS: atom_id res chain seq x y z
N MET A 1 -4.29 -7.73 -15.38
CA MET A 1 -4.19 -6.67 -16.42
C MET A 1 -4.77 -5.42 -15.81
N SER A 2 -4.03 -4.33 -15.59
CA SER A 2 -2.86 -3.86 -16.32
C SER A 2 -1.77 -3.35 -15.39
N ASP A 3 -0.58 -3.91 -15.56
CA ASP A 3 0.74 -3.46 -15.11
C ASP A 3 1.11 -2.10 -15.74
N GLY A 4 0.32 -1.06 -15.48
CA GLY A 4 0.60 0.29 -15.97
C GLY A 4 1.76 0.99 -15.23
N PHE A 5 2.26 0.39 -14.14
CA PHE A 5 3.36 0.95 -13.35
C PHE A 5 4.74 0.33 -13.68
N ALA A 6 4.76 -0.88 -14.27
CA ALA A 6 6.01 -1.62 -14.52
C ALA A 6 6.86 -0.98 -15.62
N GLU A 7 6.25 -0.47 -16.70
CA GLU A 7 7.03 0.13 -17.80
C GLU A 7 7.66 1.49 -17.46
N THR A 8 7.19 2.15 -16.40
CA THR A 8 7.81 3.38 -15.91
C THR A 8 9.00 3.15 -14.97
N SER A 9 9.12 1.99 -14.31
CA SER A 9 10.08 1.79 -13.21
C SER A 9 11.55 1.87 -13.63
N LEU A 10 11.89 1.37 -14.83
CA LEU A 10 13.27 1.38 -15.36
C LEU A 10 13.80 2.80 -15.62
N GLY A 11 12.91 3.76 -15.92
CA GLY A 11 13.27 5.17 -16.07
C GLY A 11 13.45 5.90 -14.73
N TYR A 12 12.67 5.53 -13.71
CA TYR A 12 12.70 6.18 -12.39
C TYR A 12 13.91 5.75 -11.54
N ALA A 13 14.32 4.47 -11.59
CA ALA A 13 15.49 3.98 -10.83
C ALA A 13 16.81 4.70 -11.23
N ALA A 14 16.90 5.22 -12.45
CA ALA A 14 18.04 6.03 -12.89
C ALA A 14 17.98 7.49 -12.39
N ILE A 15 16.78 8.02 -12.13
CA ILE A 15 16.55 9.39 -11.62
C ILE A 15 16.71 9.42 -10.09
N GLU A 16 16.29 8.38 -9.38
CA GLU A 16 16.36 8.26 -7.91
C GLU A 16 17.82 8.30 -7.37
N ARG A 17 18.78 7.74 -8.12
CA ARG A 17 20.21 7.79 -7.79
C ARG A 17 20.84 9.19 -7.84
N ALA A 18 20.15 10.19 -8.42
CA ALA A 18 20.70 11.54 -8.57
C ALA A 18 20.37 12.50 -7.42
N GLN A 19 19.44 12.17 -6.50
CA GLN A 19 18.94 13.13 -5.52
C GLN A 19 19.62 13.13 -4.13
N GLY A 20 20.49 12.16 -3.84
CA GLY A 20 21.33 12.18 -2.62
C GLY A 20 20.56 12.22 -1.29
N LEU A 21 19.29 11.80 -1.26
CA LEU A 21 18.52 11.68 -0.02
C LEU A 21 19.12 10.58 0.85
N THR A 22 19.28 10.89 2.13
CA THR A 22 19.67 9.95 3.18
C THR A 22 18.64 10.02 4.27
N VAL A 23 18.54 8.96 5.07
CA VAL A 23 17.53 8.75 6.12
C VAL A 23 17.42 9.90 7.13
N ASN A 24 18.49 10.70 7.25
CA ASN A 24 18.57 11.83 8.17
C ASN A 24 18.12 13.18 7.57
N ASN A 25 17.56 13.21 6.36
CA ASN A 25 17.22 14.46 5.66
C ASN A 25 15.90 14.40 4.87
N PHE A 26 14.89 13.70 5.38
CA PHE A 26 13.55 13.74 4.80
C PHE A 26 12.83 15.04 5.17
N ASP A 27 12.19 15.67 4.17
CA ASP A 27 11.24 16.73 4.45
C ASP A 27 9.98 16.10 5.07
N ASN A 28 9.40 16.73 6.09
CA ASN A 28 8.14 16.24 6.63
C ASN A 28 7.03 16.40 5.59
N VAL A 29 6.38 15.29 5.25
CA VAL A 29 5.24 15.22 4.34
C VAL A 29 3.97 15.07 5.15
N THR A 30 3.01 15.98 4.96
CA THR A 30 1.67 15.83 5.51
C THR A 30 0.71 15.38 4.41
N VAL A 31 0.10 14.22 4.59
CA VAL A 31 -0.91 13.65 3.70
C VAL A 31 -2.28 13.82 4.33
N GLU A 32 -3.21 14.42 3.57
CA GLU A 32 -4.63 14.44 3.96
C GLU A 32 -5.29 13.13 3.56
N VAL A 33 -6.07 12.55 4.48
CA VAL A 33 -6.76 11.27 4.26
C VAL A 33 -8.27 11.49 4.29
N HIS A 34 -8.98 10.97 3.29
CA HIS A 34 -10.43 10.93 3.27
C HIS A 34 -10.93 9.48 3.15
N PHE A 35 -11.81 9.06 4.06
CA PHE A 35 -12.39 7.72 4.04
C PHE A 35 -13.78 7.72 3.40
N HIS A 36 -14.01 6.79 2.49
CA HIS A 36 -15.31 6.54 1.87
C HIS A 36 -15.79 5.17 2.34
N ALA A 37 -16.60 5.14 3.40
CA ALA A 37 -17.04 3.89 4.01
C ALA A 37 -18.36 3.41 3.39
N GLN A 38 -18.30 2.34 2.58
CA GLN A 38 -19.49 1.67 2.06
C GLN A 38 -19.97 0.60 3.04
N SER A 39 -21.27 0.58 3.34
CA SER A 39 -21.90 -0.45 4.16
C SER A 39 -23.23 -0.93 3.57
N VAL A 40 -23.69 -2.09 4.02
CA VAL A 40 -24.99 -2.67 3.62
C VAL A 40 -26.13 -2.08 4.47
N SER A 41 -25.85 -1.77 5.74
CA SER A 41 -26.80 -1.18 6.68
C SER A 41 -26.09 -0.22 7.63
N GLU A 42 -26.82 0.69 8.28
CA GLU A 42 -26.32 1.48 9.41
C GLU A 42 -26.42 0.70 10.73
N ILE A 43 -27.45 -0.14 10.84
CA ILE A 43 -27.80 -0.82 12.09
C ILE A 43 -27.27 -2.25 12.04
N GLY A 44 -26.40 -2.59 12.99
CA GLY A 44 -25.90 -3.94 13.19
C GLY A 44 -24.89 -4.42 12.13
N ASP A 45 -24.40 -3.53 11.27
CA ASP A 45 -23.43 -3.84 10.23
C ASP A 45 -22.01 -3.47 10.67
N PRO A 46 -21.08 -4.44 10.76
CA PRO A 46 -19.70 -4.17 11.17
C PRO A 46 -18.91 -3.31 10.16
N SER A 47 -19.39 -3.18 8.91
CA SER A 47 -18.77 -2.31 7.89
C SER A 47 -19.22 -0.85 7.99
N TYR A 48 -20.22 -0.53 8.82
CA TYR A 48 -20.57 0.85 9.14
C TYR A 48 -19.54 1.42 10.14
N LEU A 49 -18.38 1.83 9.61
CA LEU A 49 -17.22 2.25 10.39
C LEU A 49 -17.49 3.54 11.17
N THR A 50 -17.49 3.50 12.49
CA THR A 50 -17.66 4.71 13.31
C THR A 50 -16.54 5.74 13.07
N ALA A 51 -16.82 7.02 13.36
CA ALA A 51 -15.79 8.06 13.37
C ALA A 51 -14.58 7.66 14.23
N LYS A 52 -14.83 7.06 15.41
CA LYS A 52 -13.77 6.62 16.31
C LYS A 52 -12.87 5.57 15.65
N SER A 53 -13.44 4.53 15.03
CA SER A 53 -12.65 3.51 14.33
C SER A 53 -11.80 4.11 13.21
N LEU A 54 -12.31 5.08 12.46
CA LEU A 54 -11.54 5.74 11.39
C LEU A 54 -10.38 6.58 11.95
N TYR A 55 -10.53 7.22 13.11
CA TYR A 55 -9.42 7.87 13.80
C TYR A 55 -8.42 6.86 14.37
N ASP A 56 -8.88 5.73 14.93
CA ASP A 56 -7.99 4.66 15.40
C ASP A 56 -7.15 4.10 14.23
N VAL A 57 -7.72 4.01 13.02
CA VAL A 57 -7.00 3.64 11.79
C VAL A 57 -5.92 4.67 11.44
N LEU A 58 -6.21 5.98 11.53
CA LEU A 58 -5.21 7.03 11.29
C LEU A 58 -4.06 6.99 12.29
N ASP A 59 -4.35 6.75 13.57
CA ASP A 59 -3.34 6.57 14.60
C ASP A 59 -2.44 5.38 14.28
N TYR A 60 -3.03 4.28 13.79
CA TYR A 60 -2.29 3.09 13.35
C TYR A 60 -1.39 3.36 12.13
N ILE A 61 -1.87 4.10 11.13
CA ILE A 61 -1.04 4.51 9.99
C ILE A 61 0.13 5.35 10.49
N ASN A 62 -0.13 6.39 11.29
CA ASN A 62 0.90 7.29 11.80
C ASN A 62 1.96 6.57 12.64
N LEU A 63 1.58 5.52 13.39
CA LEU A 63 2.51 4.68 14.14
C LEU A 63 3.64 4.12 13.26
N HIS A 64 3.31 3.71 12.02
CA HIS A 64 4.24 3.04 11.10
C HIS A 64 4.97 3.99 10.14
N PHE A 65 4.40 5.18 9.89
CA PHE A 65 4.93 6.12 8.91
C PHE A 65 5.64 7.35 9.51
N ASN A 66 5.34 7.75 10.75
CA ASN A 66 5.91 8.97 11.35
C ASN A 66 7.45 8.94 11.43
N ARG A 67 8.03 7.76 11.69
CA ARG A 67 9.50 7.61 11.74
C ARG A 67 10.18 7.88 10.40
N TRP A 68 9.41 7.81 9.30
CA TRP A 68 9.84 8.04 7.93
C TRP A 68 9.46 9.43 7.43
N GLY A 69 8.97 10.32 8.30
CA GLY A 69 8.63 11.70 7.93
C GLY A 69 7.30 11.87 7.19
N PHE A 70 6.44 10.84 7.15
CA PHE A 70 5.08 10.92 6.62
C PHE A 70 4.07 11.00 7.77
N TYR A 71 3.22 12.02 7.73
CA TYR A 71 2.20 12.31 8.73
C TYR A 71 0.83 12.37 8.07
N PHE A 72 -0.11 11.57 8.54
CA PHE A 72 -1.45 11.44 7.99
C PHE A 72 -2.45 12.16 8.87
N ARG A 73 -3.28 13.02 8.27
CA ARG A 73 -4.32 13.78 8.98
C ARG A 73 -5.69 13.54 8.35
N MET A 74 -6.72 13.47 9.19
CA MET A 74 -8.10 13.37 8.73
C MET A 74 -8.48 14.63 7.95
N LYS A 75 -8.92 14.45 6.70
CA LYS A 75 -9.62 15.47 5.92
C LYS A 75 -11.12 15.38 6.13
N GLY A 76 -11.64 14.15 6.16
CA GLY A 76 -13.05 13.85 6.34
C GLY A 76 -13.33 12.37 6.14
N PHE A 77 -14.59 12.01 6.31
CA PHE A 77 -15.09 10.69 5.94
C PHE A 77 -16.58 10.79 5.61
N ASP A 78 -17.03 9.93 4.72
CA ASP A 78 -18.43 9.79 4.35
C ASP A 78 -18.89 8.34 4.53
N HIS A 79 -20.17 8.18 4.85
CA HIS A 79 -20.84 6.88 4.90
C HIS A 79 -21.81 6.76 3.74
N THR A 80 -21.68 5.69 2.97
CA THR A 80 -22.64 5.32 1.93
C THR A 80 -23.28 4.00 2.29
N VAL A 81 -24.57 4.04 2.60
CA VAL A 81 -25.37 2.86 2.92
C VAL A 81 -26.07 2.41 1.64
N ASP A 82 -25.43 1.51 0.93
CA ASP A 82 -25.96 0.95 -0.31
C ASP A 82 -25.43 -0.47 -0.49
N ALA A 83 -26.32 -1.45 -0.33
CA ALA A 83 -25.99 -2.86 -0.41
C ALA A 83 -25.45 -3.28 -1.78
N ILE A 84 -25.74 -2.55 -2.85
CA ILE A 84 -25.24 -2.87 -4.20
C ILE A 84 -23.77 -2.46 -4.30
N SER A 85 -23.45 -1.19 -4.01
CA SER A 85 -22.06 -0.73 -4.04
C SER A 85 -21.18 -1.38 -2.97
N ALA A 86 -21.71 -1.64 -1.77
CA ALA A 86 -20.96 -2.30 -0.69
C ALA A 86 -20.58 -3.75 -1.04
N ASN A 87 -21.47 -4.49 -1.71
CA ASN A 87 -21.23 -5.88 -2.14
C ASN A 87 -20.72 -5.99 -3.58
N ALA A 88 -20.28 -4.89 -4.20
CA ALA A 88 -19.71 -4.95 -5.52
C ALA A 88 -18.44 -5.83 -5.47
N THR A 89 -18.55 -7.06 -5.96
CA THR A 89 -17.46 -8.05 -5.99
C THR A 89 -16.32 -7.65 -6.93
N GLU A 90 -16.58 -6.68 -7.80
CA GLU A 90 -15.64 -6.14 -8.78
C GLU A 90 -15.46 -4.61 -8.59
N PRO A 91 -14.82 -4.16 -7.50
CA PRO A 91 -14.49 -2.75 -7.30
C PRO A 91 -13.42 -2.27 -8.29
N LEU A 92 -13.11 -2.97 -9.38
CA LEU A 92 -12.25 -2.45 -10.46
C LEU A 92 -13.03 -2.04 -11.72
N PHE A 93 -14.18 -2.66 -12.00
CA PHE A 93 -14.99 -2.32 -13.18
C PHE A 93 -16.09 -1.29 -12.91
N ASP A 94 -16.64 -1.22 -11.70
CA ASP A 94 -17.65 -0.23 -11.31
C ASP A 94 -17.06 0.94 -10.46
N SER A 95 -15.78 0.86 -10.10
CA SER A 95 -15.17 1.88 -9.25
C SER A 95 -14.80 3.16 -9.96
N TYR A 96 -14.69 3.22 -11.28
CA TYR A 96 -14.34 4.49 -11.93
C TYR A 96 -15.41 5.56 -11.64
N ASN A 97 -16.70 5.23 -11.82
CA ASN A 97 -17.78 6.17 -11.58
C ASN A 97 -17.93 6.50 -10.09
N LEU A 98 -17.79 5.49 -9.22
CA LEU A 98 -17.79 5.70 -7.77
C LEU A 98 -16.64 6.64 -7.37
N LYS A 99 -15.41 6.35 -7.80
CA LYS A 99 -14.24 7.20 -7.58
C LYS A 99 -14.48 8.60 -8.11
N ALA A 100 -14.87 8.74 -9.37
CA ALA A 100 -15.05 10.05 -10.00
C ALA A 100 -16.09 10.92 -9.29
N SER A 101 -17.17 10.33 -8.79
CA SER A 101 -18.24 11.04 -8.09
C SER A 101 -17.96 11.32 -6.61
N THR A 102 -17.10 10.51 -5.97
CA THR A 102 -16.82 10.62 -4.53
C THR A 102 -15.44 11.16 -4.20
N TYR A 103 -14.52 11.26 -5.17
CA TYR A 103 -13.14 11.69 -4.93
C TYR A 103 -13.07 13.05 -4.22
N VAL A 104 -12.29 13.10 -3.13
CA VAL A 104 -12.09 14.33 -2.37
C VAL A 104 -10.65 14.80 -2.51
N GLY A 105 -10.49 16.08 -2.83
CA GLY A 105 -9.21 16.78 -2.78
C GLY A 105 -8.46 16.78 -4.11
N THR A 106 -7.14 16.57 -4.01
CA THR A 106 -6.21 16.56 -5.15
C THR A 106 -5.41 15.28 -5.10
N VAL A 107 -4.57 15.03 -6.09
CA VAL A 107 -3.64 13.88 -6.12
C VAL A 107 -2.77 13.69 -4.86
N ASN A 108 -2.61 14.72 -4.01
CA ASN A 108 -1.91 14.61 -2.71
C ASN A 108 -2.83 14.22 -1.54
N THR A 109 -4.13 14.04 -1.78
CA THR A 109 -5.11 13.56 -0.81
C THR A 109 -5.30 12.06 -1.01
N LEU A 110 -4.94 11.27 0.01
CA LEU A 110 -5.15 9.84 0.03
C LEU A 110 -6.64 9.56 0.26
N ASN A 111 -7.31 9.00 -0.74
CA ASN A 111 -8.68 8.53 -0.61
C ASN A 111 -8.66 7.02 -0.37
N ILE A 112 -9.42 6.56 0.62
CA ILE A 112 -9.53 5.14 0.99
C ILE A 112 -11.00 4.74 0.93
N TRP A 113 -11.35 3.82 0.03
CA TRP A 113 -12.69 3.24 -0.10
C TRP A 113 -12.73 1.86 0.57
N THR A 114 -13.77 1.63 1.38
CA THR A 114 -13.92 0.38 2.15
C THR A 114 -15.23 -0.31 1.82
N PHE A 115 -15.18 -1.62 1.55
CA PHE A 115 -16.33 -2.41 1.07
C PHE A 115 -16.63 -3.61 2.00
N THR A 116 -17.83 -4.18 1.87
CA THR A 116 -18.27 -5.40 2.60
C THR A 116 -17.91 -6.70 1.91
N GLN A 117 -17.62 -6.64 0.62
CA GLN A 117 -17.10 -7.78 -0.13
C GLN A 117 -15.89 -7.33 -0.94
N PHE A 118 -14.92 -8.23 -1.07
CA PHE A 118 -13.73 -8.02 -1.88
C PHE A 118 -13.35 -9.34 -2.55
N TYR A 119 -12.52 -9.27 -3.59
CA TYR A 119 -12.11 -10.44 -4.34
C TYR A 119 -11.54 -11.53 -3.41
N PRO A 120 -11.95 -12.81 -3.54
CA PRO A 120 -11.44 -13.89 -2.69
C PRO A 120 -9.91 -13.94 -2.70
N GLY A 121 -9.30 -13.83 -1.52
CA GLY A 121 -7.84 -13.86 -1.36
C GLY A 121 -7.13 -12.52 -1.53
N VAL A 122 -7.86 -11.43 -1.80
CA VAL A 122 -7.34 -10.06 -1.81
C VAL A 122 -8.08 -9.26 -0.74
N ALA A 123 -7.34 -8.47 0.03
CA ALA A 123 -7.90 -7.67 1.12
C ALA A 123 -7.80 -6.16 0.85
N GLY A 124 -6.95 -5.75 -0.09
CA GLY A 124 -6.76 -4.37 -0.54
C GLY A 124 -6.13 -4.31 -1.93
N THR A 125 -6.25 -3.16 -2.59
CA THR A 125 -5.51 -2.82 -3.81
C THR A 125 -5.37 -1.30 -3.91
N THR A 126 -4.32 -0.87 -4.60
CA THR A 126 -3.99 0.54 -4.78
C THR A 126 -3.89 0.89 -6.26
N ASP A 127 -4.42 2.05 -6.63
CA ASP A 127 -4.23 2.65 -7.96
C ASP A 127 -3.78 4.12 -7.87
N ASN A 128 -3.71 4.79 -9.02
CA ASN A 128 -3.33 6.20 -9.12
C ASN A 128 -4.31 7.20 -8.43
N ILE A 129 -5.46 6.73 -7.96
CA ILE A 129 -6.53 7.53 -7.37
C ILE A 129 -6.57 7.30 -5.86
N GLY A 130 -6.34 6.08 -5.38
CA GLY A 130 -6.27 5.77 -3.97
C GLY A 130 -6.35 4.28 -3.68
N ILE A 131 -6.84 3.95 -2.49
CA ILE A 131 -6.84 2.59 -1.95
C ILE A 131 -8.27 2.05 -1.87
N PHE A 132 -8.45 0.80 -2.26
CA PHE A 132 -9.70 0.05 -2.18
C PHE A 132 -9.45 -1.16 -1.29
N MET A 133 -10.28 -1.37 -0.27
CA MET A 133 -10.05 -2.48 0.63
C MET A 133 -11.32 -3.03 1.27
N HIS A 134 -11.23 -4.27 1.72
CA HIS A 134 -12.24 -4.84 2.60
C HIS A 134 -12.20 -4.14 3.97
N TYR A 135 -13.36 -3.85 4.57
CA TYR A 135 -13.39 -3.15 5.87
C TYR A 135 -12.66 -3.92 6.99
N GLU A 136 -12.63 -5.26 6.93
CA GLU A 136 -11.88 -6.09 7.90
C GLU A 136 -10.37 -6.06 7.72
N ALA A 137 -9.86 -5.45 6.64
CA ALA A 137 -8.43 -5.22 6.48
C ALA A 137 -7.96 -3.96 7.23
N LEU A 138 -8.88 -3.19 7.81
CA LEU A 138 -8.57 -2.06 8.67
C LEU A 138 -8.22 -2.51 10.11
N PRO A 139 -7.31 -1.79 10.78
CA PRO A 139 -7.09 -1.93 12.22
C PRO A 139 -8.40 -1.86 13.03
N PRO A 140 -8.55 -2.65 14.11
CA PRO A 140 -7.60 -3.63 14.64
C PRO A 140 -7.69 -5.02 13.96
N LEU A 141 -8.60 -5.20 13.00
CA LEU A 141 -8.79 -6.46 12.31
C LEU A 141 -7.60 -6.73 11.37
N ASN A 142 -7.25 -8.02 11.22
CA ASN A 142 -6.10 -8.47 10.45
C ASN A 142 -4.79 -7.70 10.75
N ALA A 143 -4.60 -7.26 12.01
CA ALA A 143 -3.47 -6.44 12.45
C ALA A 143 -3.21 -5.16 11.64
N GLY A 144 -4.09 -4.74 10.73
CA GLY A 144 -3.95 -3.53 9.93
C GLY A 144 -2.75 -3.47 8.96
N SER A 145 -1.97 -4.54 8.81
CA SER A 145 -0.75 -4.52 7.97
C SER A 145 -1.07 -4.34 6.49
N THR A 146 -2.23 -4.83 6.03
CA THR A 146 -2.70 -4.64 4.65
C THR A 146 -2.82 -3.16 4.31
N LEU A 147 -3.41 -2.33 5.18
CA LEU A 147 -3.52 -0.90 4.90
C LEU A 147 -2.13 -0.24 4.81
N VAL A 148 -1.20 -0.63 5.67
CA VAL A 148 0.18 -0.10 5.64
C VAL A 148 0.87 -0.49 4.33
N HIS A 149 0.67 -1.73 3.86
CA HIS A 149 1.16 -2.22 2.57
C HIS A 149 0.58 -1.42 1.40
N GLU A 150 -0.73 -1.22 1.35
CA GLU A 150 -1.39 -0.44 0.29
C GLU A 150 -0.93 1.03 0.29
N ILE A 151 -0.71 1.65 1.45
CA ILE A 151 -0.12 2.99 1.52
C ILE A 151 1.31 2.99 0.98
N GLY A 152 2.08 1.93 1.21
CA GLY A 152 3.39 1.74 0.60
C GLY A 152 3.33 1.76 -0.93
N HIS A 153 2.38 1.06 -1.53
CA HIS A 153 2.12 1.11 -2.98
C HIS A 153 1.71 2.50 -3.45
N TRP A 154 0.85 3.20 -2.69
CA TRP A 154 0.41 4.55 -3.03
C TRP A 154 1.57 5.55 -3.01
N LEU A 155 2.58 5.28 -2.18
CA LEU A 155 3.84 6.01 -2.10
C LEU A 155 4.93 5.45 -3.05
N GLY A 156 4.59 4.55 -3.97
CA GLY A 156 5.47 4.11 -5.06
C GLY A 156 6.38 2.91 -4.76
N LEU A 157 6.15 2.20 -3.65
CA LEU A 157 6.85 0.95 -3.36
C LEU A 157 6.29 -0.21 -4.19
N GLY A 158 7.17 -1.09 -4.66
CA GLY A 158 6.81 -2.39 -5.22
C GLY A 158 6.75 -3.46 -4.13
N HIS A 159 6.28 -4.66 -4.47
CA HIS A 159 6.50 -5.81 -3.60
C HIS A 159 7.98 -6.16 -3.56
N THR A 160 8.50 -6.63 -2.42
CA THR A 160 9.92 -7.02 -2.27
C THR A 160 10.34 -8.18 -3.16
N PHE A 161 9.39 -8.93 -3.74
CA PHE A 161 9.62 -10.04 -4.68
C PHE A 161 9.27 -9.66 -6.13
N ASN A 162 8.97 -8.38 -6.41
CA ASN A 162 8.79 -7.94 -7.79
C ASN A 162 10.06 -8.21 -8.59
N THR A 163 9.97 -8.39 -9.91
CA THR A 163 11.17 -8.46 -10.77
C THR A 163 11.03 -7.69 -12.06
N GLY A 164 10.14 -6.68 -12.06
CA GLY A 164 9.77 -5.95 -13.27
C GLY A 164 8.95 -6.76 -14.29
N HIS A 165 8.78 -8.08 -14.10
CA HIS A 165 8.02 -8.98 -14.97
C HIS A 165 6.81 -9.67 -14.29
N GLY A 166 6.49 -9.27 -13.05
CA GLY A 166 5.40 -9.85 -12.25
C GLY A 166 5.88 -10.36 -10.88
N ASP A 167 5.02 -11.13 -10.21
CA ASP A 167 5.29 -11.73 -8.90
C ASP A 167 6.38 -12.83 -9.03
N GLY A 168 7.59 -12.54 -8.52
CA GLY A 168 8.67 -13.47 -8.13
C GLY A 168 9.15 -14.53 -9.14
N PRO A 169 10.39 -14.48 -9.64
CA PRO A 169 10.99 -15.62 -10.32
C PRO A 169 11.42 -16.65 -9.28
N GLU A 170 11.37 -17.93 -9.66
CA GLU A 170 11.94 -19.02 -8.87
C GLU A 170 13.47 -18.91 -8.68
N GLU A 171 14.12 -17.92 -9.29
CA GLU A 171 15.56 -17.73 -9.38
C GLU A 171 16.03 -16.52 -8.57
N CYS A 172 17.26 -16.59 -8.04
CA CYS A 172 17.86 -15.53 -7.22
C CYS A 172 18.83 -14.63 -8.02
N ASP A 173 18.75 -14.62 -9.36
CA ASP A 173 19.72 -13.94 -10.24
C ASP A 173 19.04 -12.83 -11.06
N TYR A 174 18.51 -11.84 -10.36
CA TYR A 174 17.91 -10.65 -10.97
C TYR A 174 18.46 -9.38 -10.30
N PRO A 175 18.66 -8.29 -11.07
CA PRO A 175 19.52 -7.20 -10.63
C PRO A 175 18.88 -6.21 -9.65
N ASP A 176 17.56 -6.16 -9.51
CA ASP A 176 16.87 -5.30 -8.54
C ASP A 176 15.36 -5.65 -8.52
N ALA A 177 14.87 -6.27 -7.44
CA ALA A 177 13.50 -6.80 -7.39
C ALA A 177 12.46 -5.66 -7.39
N ASP A 178 12.62 -4.76 -6.42
CA ASP A 178 11.68 -3.69 -6.09
C ASP A 178 12.30 -2.30 -6.25
N SER A 179 13.49 -2.21 -6.86
CA SER A 179 14.25 -0.97 -7.05
C SER A 179 14.63 -0.31 -5.73
N VAL A 180 15.02 -1.12 -4.75
CA VAL A 180 15.45 -0.70 -3.41
C VAL A 180 16.68 -1.51 -3.01
N ASP A 181 17.84 -0.86 -2.89
CA ASP A 181 19.12 -1.58 -2.68
C ASP A 181 19.21 -2.35 -1.35
N ASP A 182 18.43 -1.97 -0.33
CA ASP A 182 18.49 -2.54 1.03
C ASP A 182 17.38 -3.56 1.36
N THR A 183 16.60 -3.97 0.37
CA THR A 183 15.65 -5.08 0.45
C THR A 183 16.32 -6.35 -0.12
N PRO A 184 16.57 -7.38 0.72
CA PRO A 184 17.23 -8.61 0.26
C PRO A 184 16.44 -9.33 -0.85
N ILE A 185 17.18 -9.86 -1.84
CA ILE A 185 16.66 -10.70 -2.92
C ILE A 185 16.10 -12.01 -2.34
N HIS A 186 14.89 -12.40 -2.76
CA HIS A 186 14.24 -13.66 -2.35
C HIS A 186 13.32 -14.21 -3.44
N ARG A 187 13.00 -15.51 -3.40
CA ARG A 187 12.37 -16.21 -4.55
C ARG A 187 10.87 -15.97 -4.71
N GLN A 188 10.10 -15.87 -3.63
CA GLN A 188 8.64 -15.90 -3.70
C GLN A 188 7.99 -15.09 -2.58
N PRO A 189 6.75 -14.61 -2.78
CA PRO A 189 5.94 -14.13 -1.68
C PRO A 189 5.86 -15.19 -0.58
N MET A 190 6.04 -14.75 0.66
CA MET A 190 6.11 -15.62 1.84
C MET A 190 4.88 -16.51 2.02
N THR A 191 3.70 -16.06 1.60
CA THR A 191 2.45 -16.83 1.68
C THR A 191 2.35 -18.00 0.71
N LEU A 192 3.18 -18.08 -0.33
CA LEU A 192 3.14 -19.20 -1.30
C LEU A 192 3.82 -20.47 -0.78
N ASN A 193 4.65 -20.35 0.25
CA ASN A 193 5.25 -21.47 0.94
C ASN A 193 4.51 -21.68 2.27
N MET A 194 3.49 -22.53 2.27
CA MET A 194 2.61 -22.78 3.43
C MET A 194 3.24 -23.64 4.53
N ASP A 195 4.56 -23.63 4.66
CA ASP A 195 5.26 -24.36 5.72
C ASP A 195 5.12 -23.59 7.06
N ASP A 196 5.13 -24.34 8.17
CA ASP A 196 4.97 -23.81 9.54
C ASP A 196 5.93 -22.65 9.87
N GLU A 197 7.05 -22.52 9.17
CA GLU A 197 8.05 -21.49 9.39
C GLU A 197 7.56 -20.10 8.97
N TYR A 198 6.90 -20.01 7.81
CA TYR A 198 6.30 -18.78 7.28
C TYR A 198 5.14 -18.31 8.16
N PHE A 199 4.30 -19.24 8.61
CA PHE A 199 3.21 -18.91 9.53
C PHE A 199 3.73 -18.38 10.87
N ASN A 200 4.92 -18.80 11.32
CA ASN A 200 5.46 -18.43 12.62
C ASN A 200 6.50 -17.29 12.55
N CYS A 201 6.58 -16.55 11.45
CA CYS A 201 7.51 -15.45 11.26
C CYS A 201 8.98 -15.86 11.49
N LYS A 202 9.34 -17.10 11.17
CA LYS A 202 10.72 -17.58 11.35
C LYS A 202 11.62 -17.01 10.25
N PRO A 203 12.86 -16.60 10.56
CA PRO A 203 13.82 -16.18 9.54
C PRO A 203 14.10 -17.30 8.52
N ILE A 204 14.09 -16.95 7.24
CA ILE A 204 14.30 -17.85 6.11
C ILE A 204 15.31 -17.19 5.15
N ASP A 205 16.10 -18.02 4.48
CA ASP A 205 17.03 -17.61 3.43
C ASP A 205 16.77 -18.47 2.19
N SER A 206 15.91 -17.98 1.30
CA SER A 206 15.59 -18.64 0.03
C SER A 206 16.70 -18.45 -1.00
N CYS A 207 17.60 -17.48 -0.78
CA CYS A 207 18.69 -17.13 -1.67
C CYS A 207 20.06 -17.06 -0.96
N PRO A 208 20.63 -18.19 -0.47
CA PRO A 208 21.86 -18.16 0.34
C PRO A 208 23.13 -17.67 -0.36
N GLY A 209 23.08 -17.53 -1.69
CA GLY A 209 24.14 -16.92 -2.49
C GLY A 209 24.04 -15.40 -2.59
N GLN A 210 22.94 -14.81 -2.13
CA GLN A 210 22.67 -13.37 -2.13
C GLN A 210 22.84 -12.79 -0.72
N PRO A 211 23.10 -11.49 -0.58
CA PRO A 211 23.19 -10.85 0.72
C PRO A 211 21.84 -10.74 1.42
N GLY A 212 21.80 -11.10 2.71
CA GLY A 212 20.65 -10.88 3.59
C GLY A 212 19.77 -12.11 3.78
N MET A 213 18.76 -11.98 4.63
CA MET A 213 17.70 -12.97 4.82
C MET A 213 16.45 -12.49 4.10
N ASP A 214 15.54 -13.40 3.77
CA ASP A 214 14.28 -13.02 3.15
C ASP A 214 13.50 -12.02 4.06
N PRO A 215 12.87 -10.98 3.47
CA PRO A 215 12.26 -9.88 4.23
C PRO A 215 10.89 -10.25 4.83
N ILE A 216 10.87 -11.18 5.79
CA ILE A 216 9.64 -11.72 6.43
C ILE A 216 8.88 -10.72 7.31
N ASN A 217 9.55 -9.65 7.72
CA ASN A 217 8.93 -8.60 8.53
C ASN A 217 8.55 -7.37 7.70
N ASN A 218 8.90 -7.35 6.41
CA ASN A 218 8.67 -6.18 5.58
C ASN A 218 7.19 -6.04 5.22
N PHE A 219 6.65 -4.83 5.33
CA PHE A 219 5.26 -4.55 4.94
C PHE A 219 5.00 -4.84 3.47
N MET A 220 5.97 -4.69 2.57
CA MET A 220 5.83 -4.87 1.13
C MET A 220 6.01 -6.33 0.66
N ASN A 221 6.08 -7.29 1.57
CA ASN A 221 6.04 -8.71 1.24
C ASN A 221 4.65 -9.27 1.60
N TYR A 222 4.24 -10.37 0.96
CA TYR A 222 2.99 -11.05 1.31
C TYR A 222 3.22 -11.93 2.52
N ASN A 223 3.21 -11.29 3.68
CA ASN A 223 3.37 -11.94 4.97
C ASN A 223 2.01 -12.14 5.66
N TRP A 224 1.97 -13.08 6.60
CA TRP A 224 0.88 -13.09 7.58
C TRP A 224 0.86 -11.76 8.34
N PRO A 225 -0.31 -11.17 8.63
CA PRO A 225 -0.36 -9.81 9.16
C PRO A 225 0.42 -9.57 10.45
N LYS A 226 0.59 -10.63 11.27
CA LYS A 226 1.36 -10.59 12.51
C LYS A 226 2.90 -10.49 12.31
N CYS A 227 3.41 -10.80 11.12
CA CYS A 227 4.84 -10.77 10.83
C CYS A 227 5.27 -9.40 10.26
N ALA A 228 4.42 -8.77 9.44
CA ALA A 228 4.71 -7.49 8.83
C ALA A 228 4.76 -6.35 9.87
N THR A 229 5.94 -5.75 10.04
CA THR A 229 6.23 -4.78 11.10
C THR A 229 7.14 -3.62 10.68
N GLU A 230 7.78 -3.66 9.51
CA GLU A 230 8.75 -2.64 9.13
C GLU A 230 8.81 -2.30 7.63
N PHE A 231 9.34 -1.10 7.37
CA PHE A 231 9.93 -0.71 6.10
C PHE A 231 11.45 -0.60 6.26
N THR A 232 12.19 -0.60 5.16
CA THR A 232 13.62 -0.33 5.16
C THR A 232 13.91 1.16 4.99
N GLU A 233 15.18 1.54 5.18
CA GLU A 233 15.64 2.91 4.97
C GLU A 233 15.57 3.29 3.48
N GLY A 234 15.93 2.37 2.59
CA GLY A 234 15.82 2.53 1.14
C GLY A 234 14.37 2.68 0.67
N GLN A 235 13.43 1.93 1.25
CA GLN A 235 12.00 2.11 0.98
C GLN A 235 11.54 3.52 1.39
N ALA A 236 11.98 4.05 2.53
CA ALA A 236 11.68 5.42 2.91
C ALA A 236 12.22 6.45 1.91
N VAL A 237 13.47 6.29 1.44
CA VAL A 237 14.05 7.15 0.39
C VAL A 237 13.21 7.10 -0.88
N ARG A 238 12.82 5.90 -1.32
CA ARG A 238 11.98 5.70 -2.50
C ARG A 238 10.63 6.41 -2.36
N MET A 239 9.95 6.26 -1.23
CA MET A 239 8.68 6.95 -0.97
C MET A 239 8.80 8.47 -1.08
N HIS A 240 9.88 9.05 -0.56
CA HIS A 240 10.12 10.50 -0.65
C HIS A 240 10.44 10.97 -2.07
N ASN A 241 11.25 10.22 -2.81
CA ASN A 241 11.53 10.51 -4.22
C ASN A 241 10.26 10.44 -5.05
N PHE A 242 9.47 9.37 -4.89
CA PHE A 242 8.19 9.20 -5.56
C PHE A 242 7.23 10.33 -5.22
N TRP A 243 7.10 10.70 -3.94
CA TRP A 243 6.26 11.84 -3.53
C TRP A 243 6.70 13.14 -4.19
N LYS A 244 8.00 13.41 -4.30
CA LYS A 244 8.54 14.61 -4.96
C LYS A 244 8.22 14.59 -6.46
N ASP A 245 8.51 13.49 -7.14
CA ASP A 245 8.37 13.37 -8.60
C ASP A 245 6.90 13.27 -9.05
N PHE A 246 6.09 12.43 -8.40
CA PHE A 246 4.67 12.30 -8.68
C PHE A 246 3.92 13.60 -8.43
N ALA A 247 4.26 14.30 -7.34
CA ALA A 247 3.69 15.61 -7.09
C ALA A 247 4.18 16.64 -8.11
N ASN A 248 5.41 16.57 -8.64
CA ASN A 248 5.83 17.45 -9.74
C ASN A 248 5.08 17.17 -11.06
N ILE A 249 4.71 15.92 -11.34
CA ILE A 249 3.97 15.53 -12.55
C ILE A 249 2.49 15.95 -12.49
N LYS A 250 1.87 15.91 -11.30
CA LYS A 250 0.42 16.13 -11.16
C LYS A 250 -0.01 17.34 -10.31
N ARG A 251 0.89 18.10 -9.68
CA ARG A 251 0.55 19.37 -8.95
C ARG A 251 -0.14 20.42 -9.84
N GLY A 252 -0.09 20.29 -11.16
CA GLY A 252 -0.85 21.13 -12.09
C GLY A 252 -2.26 20.64 -12.43
N GLN A 253 -2.65 19.42 -12.04
CA GLN A 253 -3.85 18.75 -12.60
C GLN A 253 -5.11 18.80 -11.71
N GLY A 254 -5.05 19.29 -10.47
CA GLY A 254 -6.25 19.40 -9.62
C GLY A 254 -6.86 18.04 -9.26
N ASN A 255 -8.19 17.93 -9.29
CA ASN A 255 -8.89 16.65 -9.13
C ASN A 255 -8.60 15.76 -10.36
N PRO A 256 -8.11 14.52 -10.21
CA PRO A 256 -7.75 13.65 -11.34
C PRO A 256 -8.95 13.25 -12.22
N PHE A 257 -10.18 13.56 -11.81
CA PHE A 257 -11.41 13.35 -12.57
C PHE A 257 -12.03 14.64 -13.14
N ALA A 258 -11.41 15.81 -12.91
CA ALA A 258 -11.90 17.11 -13.38
C ALA A 258 -11.41 17.47 -14.79
#